data_AF-A0A9J9LCK5-F1
#
_entry.id   AF-A0A9J9LCK5-F1
#
_cell.length_a   1.000
_cell.length_b   1.000
_cell.length_c   1.000
_cell.angle_alpha   90.00
_cell.angle_beta   90.00
_cell.angle_gamma   90.00
#
_symmetry.space_group_name_H-M   'P 1'
#
loop_
_entity.id
_entity.type
_entity.pdbx_description
1 polymer ?
#
loop_
_entity_poly.entity_id
_entity_poly.type
_entity_poly.pdbx_seq_one_letter_code
_entity_poly.pdbx_strand_id
1 'polypeptide(L)'
;MPPRLSPKRSRPPAVSRPGLPPLGQRRADGMADRVVQHEPRRQSLKVATGELIEAVGGQERAAEYSRRIKRQQSFSDYALPNVDAFMSIDTAMDLEAVTVGKPGWPHVTRALCARAGGAFVAMPAAVPDAAEAHLRLAELTKEFSDVSGGMLAALAAGGLTARDVRRRALVAEADELVTKAAELRALLERIEAEG
;
A
#
# COMPACT_ATOMS: atom_id res chain seq x y z
N MET A 1 -73.45 -16.79 -32.32
CA MET A 1 -72.19 -17.31 -31.75
C MET A 1 -71.79 -16.38 -30.59
N PRO A 2 -71.81 -16.84 -29.33
CA PRO A 2 -71.73 -15.96 -28.16
C PRO A 2 -70.29 -15.50 -27.85
N PRO A 3 -70.10 -14.33 -27.22
CA PRO A 3 -68.77 -13.84 -26.83
C PRO A 3 -68.22 -14.62 -25.63
N ARG A 4 -66.95 -15.05 -25.76
CA ARG A 4 -66.21 -15.79 -24.73
C ARG A 4 -65.89 -14.88 -23.54
N LEU A 5 -66.39 -15.25 -22.36
CA LEU A 5 -66.07 -14.65 -21.07
C LEU A 5 -64.64 -15.04 -20.65
N SER A 6 -63.76 -14.06 -20.45
CA SER A 6 -62.44 -14.24 -19.85
C SER A 6 -62.56 -14.60 -18.36
N PRO A 7 -61.76 -15.56 -17.83
CA PRO A 7 -61.84 -15.94 -16.43
C PRO A 7 -61.21 -14.88 -15.52
N LYS A 8 -61.95 -14.51 -14.45
CA LYS A 8 -61.50 -13.64 -13.35
C LYS A 8 -60.28 -14.27 -12.66
N ARG A 9 -59.13 -13.60 -12.70
CA ARG A 9 -57.94 -13.97 -11.92
C ARG A 9 -58.22 -13.72 -10.43
N SER A 10 -58.26 -14.79 -9.64
CA SER A 10 -58.30 -14.73 -8.17
C SER A 10 -56.98 -14.14 -7.63
N ARG A 11 -57.08 -13.09 -6.80
CA ARG A 11 -55.93 -12.55 -6.05
C ARG A 11 -55.40 -13.60 -5.07
N PRO A 12 -54.08 -13.83 -4.98
CA PRO A 12 -53.51 -14.68 -3.94
C PRO A 12 -53.65 -13.99 -2.55
N PRO A 13 -53.73 -14.77 -1.45
CA PRO A 13 -53.83 -14.24 -0.10
C PRO A 13 -52.56 -13.48 0.32
N ALA A 14 -52.75 -12.43 1.12
CA ALA A 14 -51.69 -11.58 1.62
C ALA A 14 -50.69 -12.38 2.46
N VAL A 15 -49.44 -12.46 1.99
CA VAL A 15 -48.32 -12.97 2.79
C VAL A 15 -47.99 -11.90 3.83
N SER A 16 -48.26 -12.20 5.11
CA SER A 16 -47.82 -11.39 6.24
C SER A 16 -46.31 -11.20 6.19
N ARG A 17 -45.88 -9.99 5.85
CA ARG A 17 -44.47 -9.60 5.96
C ARG A 17 -44.13 -9.51 7.46
N PRO A 18 -43.06 -10.17 7.95
CA PRO A 18 -42.56 -9.92 9.29
C PRO A 18 -42.25 -8.42 9.41
N GLY A 19 -42.79 -7.80 10.46
CA GLY A 19 -42.74 -6.36 10.66
C GLY A 19 -41.31 -5.83 10.60
N LEU A 20 -41.09 -4.79 9.80
CA LEU A 20 -39.88 -4.00 9.92
C LEU A 20 -39.85 -3.42 11.35
N PRO A 21 -38.73 -3.55 12.08
CA PRO A 21 -38.60 -2.91 13.37
C PRO A 21 -38.70 -1.38 13.20
N PRO A 22 -39.29 -0.67 14.19
CA PRO A 22 -39.49 0.76 14.11
C PRO A 22 -38.16 1.50 13.94
N LEU A 23 -38.21 2.58 13.14
CA LEU A 23 -37.07 3.41 12.72
C LEU A 23 -36.23 4.02 13.88
N GLY A 24 -36.67 3.86 15.14
CA GLY A 24 -35.97 4.31 16.34
C GLY A 24 -35.00 3.29 16.97
N GLN A 25 -35.07 2.00 16.61
CA GLN A 25 -34.25 0.94 17.24
C GLN A 25 -32.95 0.60 16.51
N ARG A 26 -32.74 1.13 15.29
CA ARG A 26 -31.47 0.94 14.56
C ARG A 26 -30.29 1.76 15.08
N ARG A 27 -30.49 2.60 16.10
CA ARG A 27 -29.46 3.52 16.63
C ARG A 27 -28.87 3.11 17.98
N ALA A 28 -29.23 1.94 18.52
CA ALA A 28 -28.74 1.50 19.84
C ALA A 28 -27.77 0.30 19.80
N ASP A 29 -27.64 -0.42 18.68
CA ASP A 29 -26.78 -1.61 18.58
C ASP A 29 -25.36 -1.35 18.03
N GLY A 30 -24.99 -0.09 17.82
CA GLY A 30 -23.81 0.29 17.03
C GLY A 30 -22.75 1.08 17.78
N MET A 31 -22.44 0.76 19.04
CA MET A 31 -21.24 1.33 19.69
C MET A 31 -20.77 0.50 20.88
N ALA A 32 -20.63 -0.81 20.70
CA ALA A 32 -19.68 -1.55 21.51
C ALA A 32 -18.33 -1.44 20.80
N ASP A 33 -17.41 -0.71 21.42
CA ASP A 33 -15.98 -0.68 21.12
C ASP A 33 -15.44 -2.11 21.29
N ARG A 34 -15.67 -2.96 20.30
CA ARG A 34 -15.19 -4.34 20.30
C ARG A 34 -13.73 -4.25 19.91
N VAL A 35 -12.86 -4.31 20.91
CA VAL A 35 -11.44 -4.57 20.76
C VAL A 35 -11.28 -5.77 19.81
N VAL A 36 -10.82 -5.53 18.58
CA VAL A 36 -10.60 -6.56 17.58
C VAL A 36 -9.13 -6.97 17.62
N GLN A 37 -8.84 -8.27 17.65
CA GLN A 37 -7.49 -8.76 17.43
C GLN A 37 -7.31 -9.04 15.94
N HIS A 38 -6.49 -8.23 15.29
CA HIS A 38 -6.18 -8.39 13.88
C HIS A 38 -5.13 -9.49 13.67
N GLU A 39 -5.23 -10.25 12.58
CA GLU A 39 -4.15 -11.11 12.11
C GLU A 39 -2.84 -10.33 11.95
N PRO A 40 -1.65 -10.93 12.14
CA PRO A 40 -0.37 -10.21 12.07
C PRO A 40 -0.19 -9.36 10.80
N ARG A 41 -0.71 -9.84 9.67
CA ARG A 41 -0.69 -9.15 8.36
C ARG A 41 -1.56 -7.89 8.30
N ARG A 42 -2.60 -7.80 9.13
CA ARG A 42 -3.44 -6.61 9.26
C ARG A 42 -2.83 -5.64 10.27
N GLN A 43 -2.18 -6.15 11.32
CA GLN A 43 -1.42 -5.34 12.28
C GLN A 43 -0.25 -4.61 11.60
N SER A 44 0.46 -5.25 10.67
CA SER A 44 1.55 -4.58 9.93
C SER A 44 1.08 -3.38 9.11
N LEU A 45 -0.15 -3.43 8.56
CA LEU A 45 -0.74 -2.27 7.88
C LEU A 45 -1.14 -1.15 8.85
N LYS A 46 -1.57 -1.50 10.08
CA LYS A 46 -1.84 -0.51 11.13
C LYS A 46 -0.56 0.24 11.52
N VAL A 47 0.55 -0.48 11.66
CA VAL A 47 1.88 0.11 11.93
C VAL A 47 2.28 1.05 10.79
N ALA A 48 2.26 0.59 9.54
CA ALA A 48 2.60 1.42 8.38
C ALA A 48 1.68 2.66 8.25
N THR A 49 0.41 2.54 8.65
CA THR A 49 -0.52 3.67 8.69
C THR A 49 -0.14 4.69 9.78
N GLY A 50 0.29 4.21 10.96
CA GLY A 50 0.82 5.05 12.02
C GLY A 50 2.06 5.81 11.57
N GLU A 51 3.03 5.12 10.97
CA GLU A 51 4.26 5.72 10.42
C GLU A 51 3.94 6.78 9.36
N LEU A 52 2.95 6.52 8.48
CA LEU A 52 2.49 7.52 7.51
C LEU A 52 1.94 8.77 8.20
N ILE A 53 1.08 8.61 9.21
CA ILE A 53 0.48 9.72 9.95
C ILE A 53 1.57 10.52 10.69
N GLU A 54 2.54 9.85 11.29
CA GLU A 54 3.70 10.48 11.93
C GLU A 54 4.54 11.24 10.89
N ALA A 55 4.84 10.63 9.75
CA ALA A 55 5.59 11.27 8.68
C ALA A 55 4.88 12.52 8.13
N VAL A 56 3.54 12.54 8.09
CA VAL A 56 2.76 13.74 7.71
C VAL A 56 2.88 14.87 8.75
N GLY A 57 3.21 14.55 10.00
CA GLY A 57 3.25 15.51 11.12
C GLY A 57 2.09 15.35 12.11
N GLY A 58 1.47 14.17 12.15
CA GLY A 58 0.40 13.83 13.10
C GLY A 58 -1.01 13.93 12.52
N GLN A 59 -1.98 13.55 13.36
CA GLN A 59 -3.39 13.37 12.98
C GLN A 59 -4.07 14.65 12.49
N GLU A 60 -3.68 15.80 13.05
CA GLU A 60 -4.20 17.10 12.63
C GLU A 60 -3.79 17.43 11.20
N ARG A 61 -2.49 17.31 10.89
CA ARG A 61 -1.97 17.52 9.53
C ARG A 61 -2.53 16.49 8.55
N ALA A 62 -2.67 15.24 8.98
CA ALA A 62 -3.31 14.21 8.16
C ALA A 62 -4.75 14.55 7.78
N ALA A 63 -5.53 15.13 8.69
CA ALA A 63 -6.88 15.61 8.40
C ALA A 63 -6.90 16.84 7.46
N GLU A 64 -5.89 17.71 7.55
CA GLU A 64 -5.72 18.85 6.65
C GLU A 64 -5.49 18.39 5.21
N TYR A 65 -4.51 17.49 5.00
CA TYR A 65 -4.12 17.00 3.67
C TYR A 65 -5.09 15.98 3.07
N SER A 66 -5.86 15.24 3.89
CA SER A 66 -6.89 14.33 3.37
C SER A 66 -8.04 15.12 2.75
N ARG A 67 -8.42 14.82 1.51
CA ARG A 67 -9.55 15.51 0.86
C ARG A 67 -10.89 15.21 1.51
N ARG A 68 -11.10 13.99 2.03
CA ARG A 68 -12.42 13.51 2.50
C ARG A 68 -12.53 13.42 4.02
N ILE A 69 -11.47 13.00 4.70
CA ILE A 69 -11.53 12.71 6.13
C ILE A 69 -10.95 13.90 6.90
N LYS A 70 -11.82 14.71 7.49
CA LYS A 70 -11.44 15.90 8.26
C LYS A 70 -11.42 15.69 9.78
N ARG A 71 -11.90 14.53 10.26
CA ARG A 71 -11.93 14.21 11.69
C ARG A 71 -10.61 13.57 12.12
N GLN A 72 -9.86 14.25 12.99
CA GLN A 72 -8.58 13.78 13.53
C GLN A 72 -8.67 12.39 14.18
N GLN A 73 -9.74 12.14 14.95
CA GLN A 73 -9.99 10.85 15.60
C GLN A 73 -9.95 9.67 14.62
N SER A 74 -10.44 9.85 13.38
CA SER A 74 -10.41 8.78 12.38
C SER A 74 -8.98 8.33 12.07
N PHE A 75 -8.01 9.24 12.06
CA PHE A 75 -6.60 8.90 11.84
C PHE A 75 -6.00 8.15 13.04
N SER A 76 -6.41 8.51 14.26
CA SER A 76 -6.07 7.73 15.46
C SER A 76 -6.56 6.29 15.32
N ASP A 77 -7.84 6.12 15.00
CA ASP A 77 -8.49 4.82 14.85
C ASP A 77 -7.84 3.96 13.76
N TYR A 78 -7.35 4.60 12.68
CA TYR A 78 -6.63 3.92 11.59
C TYR A 78 -5.28 3.34 12.01
N ALA A 79 -4.59 3.94 12.97
CA ALA A 79 -3.30 3.46 13.46
C ALA A 79 -3.45 2.43 14.61
N LEU A 80 -4.58 2.44 15.32
CA LEU A 80 -4.79 1.56 16.47
C LEU A 80 -4.90 0.08 16.06
N PRO A 81 -4.12 -0.83 16.68
CA PRO A 81 -4.09 -2.26 16.31
C PRO A 81 -5.35 -3.02 16.73
N ASN A 82 -6.15 -2.45 17.63
CA ASN A 82 -7.34 -3.08 18.19
C ASN A 82 -8.67 -2.50 17.65
N VAL A 83 -8.60 -1.59 16.68
CA VAL A 83 -9.78 -0.96 16.08
C VAL A 83 -9.95 -1.49 14.66
N ASP A 84 -11.16 -1.92 14.30
CA ASP A 84 -11.48 -2.39 12.94
C ASP A 84 -11.85 -1.24 12.00
N ALA A 85 -10.95 -0.28 11.88
CA ALA A 85 -11.04 0.85 10.97
C ALA A 85 -9.71 0.98 10.22
N PHE A 86 -9.75 0.98 8.90
CA PHE A 86 -8.56 1.14 8.06
C PHE A 86 -8.68 2.39 7.21
N MET A 87 -7.54 3.03 6.97
CA MET A 87 -7.45 4.18 6.08
C MET A 87 -7.90 3.77 4.66
N SER A 88 -8.70 4.63 4.03
CA SER A 88 -9.10 4.44 2.64
C SER A 88 -7.93 4.69 1.70
N ILE A 89 -7.93 4.03 0.54
CA ILE A 89 -6.83 4.12 -0.45
C ILE A 89 -6.61 5.56 -0.91
N ASP A 90 -7.68 6.31 -1.18
CA ASP A 90 -7.59 7.72 -1.58
C ASP A 90 -6.97 8.61 -0.49
N THR A 91 -7.26 8.33 0.78
CA THR A 91 -6.63 9.04 1.90
C THR A 91 -5.16 8.68 2.01
N ALA A 92 -4.80 7.41 1.87
CA ALA A 92 -3.40 6.98 1.86
C ALA A 92 -2.62 7.65 0.72
N MET A 93 -3.21 7.73 -0.48
CA MET A 93 -2.63 8.45 -1.62
C MET A 93 -2.40 9.94 -1.33
N ASP A 94 -3.40 10.62 -0.76
CA ASP A 94 -3.27 12.04 -0.41
C ASP A 94 -2.11 12.28 0.58
N LEU A 95 -1.96 11.40 1.57
CA LEU A 95 -0.90 11.51 2.59
C LEU A 95 0.48 11.09 2.07
N GLU A 96 0.56 10.03 1.25
CA GLU A 96 1.81 9.60 0.63
C GLU A 96 2.34 10.67 -0.35
N ALA A 97 1.46 11.41 -1.03
CA ALA A 97 1.85 12.50 -1.92
C ALA A 97 2.58 13.66 -1.20
N VAL A 98 2.27 13.91 0.07
CA VAL A 98 2.88 14.99 0.87
C VAL A 98 4.03 14.51 1.76
N THR A 99 4.40 13.23 1.68
CA THR A 99 5.51 12.63 2.45
C THR A 99 6.63 12.12 1.57
N VAL A 100 6.63 12.45 0.27
CA VAL A 100 7.72 12.13 -0.66
C VAL A 100 9.06 12.60 -0.11
N GLY A 101 10.06 11.71 -0.16
CA GLY A 101 11.42 11.97 0.34
C GLY A 101 11.59 11.84 1.86
N LYS A 102 10.52 11.59 2.62
CA LYS A 102 10.64 11.26 4.05
C LYS A 102 11.10 9.80 4.22
N PRO A 103 11.87 9.50 5.29
CA PRO A 103 12.24 8.12 5.61
C PRO A 103 11.00 7.22 5.67
N GLY A 104 11.08 6.01 5.10
CA GLY A 104 9.97 5.06 5.06
C GLY A 104 8.97 5.26 3.91
N TRP A 105 9.05 6.36 3.16
CA TRP A 105 8.16 6.60 2.03
C TRP A 105 8.34 5.58 0.88
N PRO A 106 7.25 5.15 0.22
CA PRO A 106 5.85 5.29 0.63
C PRO A 106 5.46 4.21 1.65
N HIS A 107 4.89 4.63 2.78
CA HIS A 107 4.71 3.78 3.97
C HIS A 107 3.69 2.65 3.76
N VAL A 108 2.45 3.00 3.39
CA VAL A 108 1.35 2.05 3.24
C VAL A 108 1.54 1.25 1.95
N THR A 109 1.97 1.90 0.88
CA THR A 109 2.25 1.24 -0.40
C THR A 109 3.35 0.18 -0.29
N ARG A 110 4.48 0.47 0.39
CA ARG A 110 5.52 -0.54 0.67
C ARG A 110 4.97 -1.74 1.44
N ALA A 111 4.16 -1.47 2.48
CA ALA A 111 3.55 -2.53 3.27
C ALA A 111 2.59 -3.40 2.44
N LEU A 112 1.83 -2.81 1.51
CA LEU A 112 0.96 -3.54 0.59
C LEU A 112 1.78 -4.39 -0.41
N CYS A 113 2.86 -3.85 -0.99
CA CYS A 113 3.77 -4.60 -1.86
C CYS A 113 4.37 -5.82 -1.14
N ALA A 114 4.89 -5.61 0.08
CA ALA A 114 5.43 -6.69 0.91
C ALA A 114 4.38 -7.77 1.18
N ARG A 115 3.13 -7.37 1.42
CA ARG A 115 2.01 -8.31 1.61
C ARG A 115 1.66 -9.12 0.37
N ALA A 116 1.92 -8.58 -0.80
CA ALA A 116 1.75 -9.27 -2.08
C ALA A 116 2.96 -10.16 -2.44
N GLY A 117 3.99 -10.22 -1.58
CA GLY A 117 5.23 -10.94 -1.87
C GLY A 117 6.19 -10.20 -2.80
N GLY A 118 6.00 -8.89 -2.96
CA GLY A 118 6.85 -8.02 -3.77
C GLY A 118 7.54 -6.94 -2.95
N ALA A 119 8.26 -6.06 -3.64
CA ALA A 119 8.85 -4.86 -3.09
C ALA A 119 8.35 -3.64 -3.87
N PHE A 120 8.22 -2.50 -3.18
CA PHE A 120 8.04 -1.23 -3.87
C PHE A 120 9.41 -0.75 -4.36
N VAL A 121 9.51 -0.49 -5.66
CA VAL A 121 10.69 0.12 -6.29
C VAL A 121 10.23 1.43 -6.91
N ALA A 122 10.82 2.54 -6.48
CA ALA A 122 10.52 3.84 -7.05
C ALA A 122 11.03 3.87 -8.48
N MET A 123 10.17 4.27 -9.42
CA MET A 123 10.60 4.54 -10.79
C MET A 123 11.40 5.84 -10.83
N PRO A 124 12.39 5.95 -11.74
CA PRO A 124 13.14 7.19 -11.89
C PRO A 124 12.22 8.34 -12.30
N ALA A 125 12.47 9.53 -11.73
CA ALA A 125 11.67 10.72 -12.03
C ALA A 125 11.76 11.16 -13.50
N ALA A 126 12.88 10.84 -14.15
CA ALA A 126 13.10 11.06 -15.58
C ALA A 126 13.61 9.76 -16.21
N VAL A 127 13.06 9.42 -17.37
CA VAL A 127 13.54 8.26 -18.13
C VAL A 127 14.85 8.64 -18.83
N PRO A 128 15.99 7.95 -18.57
CA PRO A 128 17.28 8.24 -19.20
C PRO A 128 17.20 8.17 -20.72
N ASP A 129 17.93 8.99 -21.48
CA ASP A 129 17.92 8.98 -22.96
C ASP A 129 18.45 7.64 -23.55
N ALA A 130 18.01 7.27 -24.76
CA ALA A 130 18.42 6.06 -25.47
C ALA A 130 19.92 6.13 -25.81
N ALA A 131 20.43 7.33 -26.09
CA ALA A 131 21.85 7.59 -26.27
C ALA A 131 22.69 7.22 -25.02
N GLU A 132 22.09 7.24 -23.82
CA GLU A 132 22.76 6.93 -22.55
C GLU A 132 22.71 5.44 -22.18
N ALA A 133 22.19 4.55 -23.04
CA ALA A 133 21.98 3.15 -22.69
C ALA A 133 23.25 2.43 -22.18
N HIS A 134 24.38 2.71 -22.83
CA HIS A 134 25.67 2.17 -22.43
C HIS A 134 26.13 2.65 -21.04
N LEU A 135 25.83 3.91 -20.67
CA LEU A 135 26.14 4.45 -19.35
C LEU A 135 25.29 3.77 -18.27
N ARG A 136 23.99 3.60 -18.51
CA ARG A 136 23.08 2.93 -17.56
C ARG A 136 23.44 1.47 -17.34
N LEU A 137 23.86 0.77 -18.41
CA LEU A 137 24.37 -0.59 -18.28
C LEU A 137 25.67 -0.65 -17.46
N ALA A 138 26.58 0.31 -17.66
CA ALA A 138 27.82 0.39 -16.89
C ALA A 138 27.56 0.68 -15.40
N GLU A 139 26.67 1.62 -15.08
CA GLU A 139 26.24 1.92 -13.70
C GLU A 139 25.63 0.68 -13.03
N LEU A 140 24.70 -0.02 -13.70
CA LEU A 140 24.11 -1.25 -13.18
C LEU A 140 25.18 -2.32 -12.88
N THR A 141 26.13 -2.49 -13.80
CA THR A 141 27.21 -3.48 -13.66
C THR A 141 28.14 -3.14 -12.49
N LYS A 142 28.39 -1.84 -12.26
CA LYS A 142 29.14 -1.35 -11.11
C LYS A 142 28.44 -1.71 -9.81
N GLU A 143 27.16 -1.34 -9.64
CA GLU A 143 26.42 -1.64 -8.40
C GLU A 143 26.29 -3.15 -8.15
N PHE A 144 26.13 -3.94 -9.21
CA PHE A 144 26.16 -5.40 -9.10
C PHE A 144 27.50 -5.92 -8.59
N SER A 145 28.61 -5.33 -9.06
CA SER A 145 29.96 -5.71 -8.65
C SER A 145 30.26 -5.32 -7.21
N ASP A 146 29.75 -4.17 -6.75
CA ASP A 146 29.92 -3.70 -5.37
C ASP A 146 29.19 -4.64 -4.38
N VAL A 147 27.93 -4.99 -4.64
CA VAL A 147 27.17 -5.98 -3.86
C VAL A 147 27.87 -7.34 -3.86
N SER A 148 28.21 -7.84 -5.05
CA SER A 148 28.82 -9.17 -5.22
C SER A 148 30.19 -9.25 -4.54
N GLY A 149 31.02 -8.22 -4.70
CA GLY A 149 32.34 -8.13 -4.07
C GLY A 149 32.24 -8.09 -2.55
N GLY A 150 31.28 -7.35 -2.00
CA GLY A 150 30.99 -7.32 -0.57
C GLY A 150 30.61 -8.69 0.01
N MET A 151 29.75 -9.43 -0.70
CA MET A 151 29.34 -10.79 -0.32
C MET A 151 30.48 -11.80 -0.42
N LEU A 152 31.21 -11.81 -1.55
CA LEU A 152 32.33 -12.71 -1.79
C LEU A 152 33.43 -12.53 -0.74
N ALA A 153 33.74 -11.29 -0.37
CA ALA A 153 34.74 -11.01 0.66
C ALA A 153 34.29 -11.48 2.06
N ALA A 154 33.00 -11.46 2.38
CA ALA A 154 32.48 -12.03 3.63
C ALA A 154 32.54 -13.56 3.61
N LEU A 155 32.14 -14.18 2.50
CA LEU A 155 32.19 -15.63 2.33
C LEU A 155 33.63 -16.16 2.40
N ALA A 156 34.60 -15.48 1.77
CA ALA A 156 36.01 -15.82 1.86
C ALA A 156 36.56 -15.73 3.31
N ALA A 157 35.96 -14.90 4.16
CA ALA A 157 36.30 -14.75 5.58
C ALA A 157 35.60 -15.77 6.49
N GLY A 158 34.89 -16.76 5.93
CA GLY A 158 34.27 -17.84 6.68
C GLY A 158 32.74 -17.77 6.79
N GLY A 159 32.08 -16.80 6.14
CA GLY A 159 30.63 -16.77 6.01
C GLY A 159 30.03 -15.36 5.95
N LEU A 160 28.79 -15.26 5.47
CA LEU A 160 28.06 -13.99 5.46
C LEU A 160 27.28 -13.83 6.77
N THR A 161 27.69 -12.87 7.61
CA THR A 161 27.03 -12.59 8.90
C THR A 161 26.26 -11.28 8.88
N ALA A 162 25.36 -11.09 9.85
CA ALA A 162 24.67 -9.81 10.06
C ALA A 162 25.65 -8.65 10.33
N ARG A 163 26.84 -8.94 10.88
CA ARG A 163 27.90 -7.93 11.08
C ARG A 163 28.48 -7.49 9.74
N ASP A 164 28.68 -8.40 8.79
CA ASP A 164 29.21 -8.07 7.46
C ASP A 164 28.20 -7.26 6.66
N VAL A 165 26.92 -7.65 6.68
CA VAL A 165 25.81 -6.91 6.07
C VAL A 165 25.80 -5.46 6.55
N ARG A 166 25.89 -5.24 7.87
CA ARG A 166 25.93 -3.88 8.45
C ARG A 166 27.21 -3.13 8.12
N ARG A 167 28.38 -3.75 8.28
CA ARG A 167 29.69 -3.10 8.10
C ARG A 167 29.91 -2.63 6.66
N ARG A 168 29.39 -3.40 5.70
CA ARG A 168 29.52 -3.12 4.26
C ARG A 168 28.26 -2.52 3.65
N ALA A 169 27.28 -2.15 4.48
CA ALA A 169 25.99 -1.61 4.06
C ALA A 169 25.29 -2.41 2.93
N LEU A 170 25.43 -3.75 2.90
CA LEU A 170 25.03 -4.57 1.74
C LEU A 170 23.54 -4.47 1.36
N VAL A 171 22.68 -4.10 2.30
CA VAL A 171 21.26 -3.84 2.01
C VAL A 171 21.09 -2.55 1.23
N ALA A 172 21.81 -1.48 1.61
CA ALA A 172 21.78 -0.21 0.89
C ALA A 172 22.36 -0.37 -0.53
N GLU A 173 23.48 -1.09 -0.67
CA GLU A 173 24.06 -1.43 -1.97
C GLU A 173 23.07 -2.23 -2.85
N ALA A 174 22.33 -3.16 -2.25
CA ALA A 174 21.29 -3.90 -2.96
C ALA A 174 20.10 -3.01 -3.37
N ASP A 175 19.72 -2.05 -2.53
CA ASP A 175 18.67 -1.06 -2.85
C ASP A 175 19.11 -0.14 -4.01
N GLU A 176 20.39 0.25 -4.05
CA GLU A 176 20.97 1.01 -5.16
C GLU A 176 20.99 0.20 -6.46
N LEU A 177 21.40 -1.07 -6.40
CA LEU A 177 21.35 -2.00 -7.53
C LEU A 177 19.92 -2.14 -8.08
N VAL A 178 18.91 -2.29 -7.21
CA VAL A 178 17.50 -2.36 -7.61
C VAL A 178 17.04 -1.06 -8.28
N THR A 179 17.50 0.09 -7.78
CA THR A 179 17.22 1.40 -8.39
C THR A 179 17.80 1.49 -9.80
N LYS A 180 19.06 1.06 -9.99
CA LYS A 180 19.69 1.02 -11.33
C LYS A 180 19.02 0.05 -12.28
N ALA A 181 18.52 -1.08 -11.77
CA ALA A 181 17.76 -2.02 -12.58
C ALA A 181 16.41 -1.41 -13.04
N ALA A 182 15.73 -0.65 -12.16
CA ALA A 182 14.50 0.05 -12.52
C ALA A 182 14.74 1.17 -13.55
N GLU A 183 15.86 1.89 -13.45
CA GLU A 183 16.29 2.89 -14.45
C GLU A 183 16.51 2.25 -15.82
N LEU A 184 17.25 1.14 -15.88
CA LEU A 184 17.49 0.41 -17.12
C LEU A 184 16.18 -0.13 -17.70
N ARG A 185 15.28 -0.67 -16.86
CA ARG A 185 13.96 -1.14 -17.31
C ARG A 185 13.15 -0.01 -17.96
N ALA A 186 13.08 1.15 -17.31
CA ALA A 186 12.35 2.31 -17.85
C ALA A 186 12.92 2.78 -19.21
N LEU A 187 14.23 2.77 -19.34
CA LEU A 187 14.92 3.07 -20.59
C LEU A 187 14.55 2.06 -21.69
N LEU A 188 14.58 0.76 -21.38
CA LEU A 188 14.24 -0.30 -22.34
C LEU A 188 12.77 -0.22 -22.77
N GLU A 189 11.84 0.05 -21.84
CA GLU A 189 10.43 0.29 -22.17
C GLU A 189 10.25 1.48 -23.11
N ARG A 190 11.04 2.55 -22.96
CA ARG A 190 10.98 3.69 -23.89
C ARG A 190 11.50 3.31 -25.28
N ILE A 191 12.63 2.61 -25.36
CA ILE A 191 13.18 2.14 -26.64
C ILE A 191 12.16 1.23 -27.36
N GLU A 192 11.48 0.35 -26.64
CA GLU A 192 10.41 -0.50 -27.18
C GLU A 192 9.22 0.31 -27.69
N ALA A 193 8.85 1.40 -27.01
CA ALA A 193 7.72 2.26 -27.41
C ALA A 193 8.02 3.17 -28.62
N GLU A 194 9.30 3.47 -28.88
CA GLU A 194 9.75 4.34 -29.97
C GLU A 194 10.09 3.58 -31.27
N GLY A 195 10.30 2.25 -31.19
CA GLY A 195 10.61 1.37 -32.33
C GLY A 195 9.38 0.80 -33.02
#